data_AF-A0A955BBJ3-F1
#
_entry.id   AF-A0A955BBJ3-F1
#
_cell.length_a   1.000
_cell.length_b   1.000
_cell.length_c   1.000
_cell.angle_alpha   90.00
_cell.angle_beta   90.00
_cell.angle_gamma   90.00
#
_symmetry.space_group_name_H-M   'P 1'
#
loop_
_entity.id
_entity.type
_entity.pdbx_description
1 polymer ?
#
loop_
_entity_poly.entity_id
_entity_poly.type
_entity_poly.pdbx_seq_one_letter_code
_entity_poly.pdbx_strand_id
1 'polypeptide(L)'
;MLKRLSGIIEQLRGGGVHRSVASGRSPRQPFFSRLRAKYDAANTTLDNLKHWSRADGLSATAANSPDVRRTLRNRSRYEVANNSYARGITLTLANDVVGTGPRLQMLTADDAANRFVEAEFFAWCEAVG
;
A
#
# COMPACT_ATOMS: atom_id res chain seq x y z
N MET A 1 3.65 -41.72 99.90
CA MET A 1 2.46 -42.62 100.02
C MET A 1 1.29 -41.94 99.30
N LEU A 2 1.09 -42.31 98.04
CA LEU A 2 -0.16 -42.82 97.44
C LEU A 2 -1.36 -41.85 97.32
N LYS A 3 -1.72 -41.63 96.03
CA LYS A 3 -3.07 -41.68 95.41
C LYS A 3 -4.08 -40.59 95.83
N ARG A 4 -4.50 -39.70 94.94
CA ARG A 4 -5.43 -39.83 93.78
C ARG A 4 -6.74 -39.12 94.15
N LEU A 5 -7.33 -38.41 93.19
CA LEU A 5 -8.76 -38.35 92.82
C LEU A 5 -8.93 -37.03 92.02
N SER A 6 -8.93 -37.07 90.68
CA SER A 6 -10.08 -37.40 89.84
C SER A 6 -11.22 -36.39 89.98
N GLY A 7 -11.39 -35.56 88.93
CA GLY A 7 -12.72 -35.24 88.42
C GLY A 7 -13.36 -33.94 88.92
N ILE A 8 -12.96 -32.83 88.32
CA ILE A 8 -13.78 -31.61 88.16
C ILE A 8 -13.42 -31.10 86.75
N ILE A 9 -13.97 -31.64 85.67
CA ILE A 9 -15.26 -31.24 85.07
C ILE A 9 -15.52 -29.75 85.30
N GLU A 10 -15.55 -28.99 84.21
CA GLU A 10 -15.76 -27.54 84.13
C GLU A 10 -14.55 -26.63 84.39
N GLN A 11 -13.63 -26.61 83.44
CA GLN A 11 -13.12 -25.30 83.04
C GLN A 11 -12.70 -25.30 81.57
N LEU A 12 -13.24 -24.32 80.85
CA LEU A 12 -12.85 -23.88 79.51
C LEU A 12 -13.40 -24.72 78.36
N ARG A 13 -14.72 -24.77 78.35
CA ARG A 13 -15.56 -24.39 77.20
C ARG A 13 -14.80 -23.44 76.25
N GLY A 14 -14.58 -23.87 75.00
CA GLY A 14 -14.18 -22.97 73.91
C GLY A 14 -13.01 -23.45 73.06
N GLY A 15 -13.12 -24.62 72.43
CA GLY A 15 -12.25 -25.00 71.32
C GLY A 15 -12.52 -24.12 70.10
N GLY A 16 -11.86 -22.96 70.03
CA GLY A 16 -11.84 -22.12 68.84
C GLY A 16 -11.04 -22.79 67.74
N VAL A 17 -11.72 -23.40 66.78
CA VAL A 17 -11.10 -23.85 65.53
C VAL A 17 -10.62 -22.62 64.78
N HIS A 18 -9.33 -22.30 64.89
CA HIS A 18 -8.69 -21.38 63.96
C HIS A 18 -8.67 -22.06 62.57
N ARG A 19 -9.75 -21.86 61.80
CA ARG A 19 -9.69 -22.05 60.35
C ARG A 19 -8.74 -20.99 59.80
N SER A 20 -7.49 -21.36 59.65
CA SER A 20 -6.55 -20.70 58.74
C SER A 20 -7.16 -20.76 57.34
N VAL A 21 -7.90 -19.71 56.96
CA VAL A 21 -8.27 -19.47 55.57
C VAL A 21 -6.97 -19.07 54.89
N ALA A 22 -6.33 -20.03 54.23
CA ALA A 22 -5.15 -19.77 53.42
C ALA A 22 -5.50 -18.67 52.41
N SER A 23 -4.94 -17.47 52.58
CA SER A 23 -5.01 -16.40 51.59
C SER A 23 -4.05 -16.71 50.45
N GLY A 24 -4.38 -17.74 49.69
CA GLY A 24 -3.73 -18.08 48.44
C GLY A 24 -4.14 -17.11 47.33
N ARG A 25 -3.71 -15.84 47.42
CA ARG A 25 -3.57 -14.99 46.23
C ARG A 25 -2.13 -14.56 46.13
N SER A 26 -1.38 -15.22 45.25
CA SER A 26 -0.07 -14.72 44.84
C SER A 26 -0.26 -13.34 44.20
N PRO A 27 0.40 -12.27 44.69
CA PRO A 27 0.31 -10.95 44.07
C PRO A 27 1.28 -10.84 42.89
N ARG A 28 1.34 -11.89 42.06
CA ARG A 28 2.02 -11.82 40.77
C ARG A 28 0.97 -11.54 39.72
N GLN A 29 0.43 -10.32 39.72
CA GLN A 29 -0.04 -9.78 38.45
C GLN A 29 1.20 -9.76 37.53
N PRO A 30 1.21 -10.50 36.42
CA PRO A 30 2.26 -10.29 35.44
C PRO A 30 2.11 -8.84 34.99
N PHE A 31 3.10 -8.01 35.33
CA PHE A 31 3.30 -6.77 34.62
C PHE A 31 3.56 -7.18 33.18
N PHE A 32 2.52 -7.23 32.35
CA PHE A 32 2.70 -7.23 30.93
C PHE A 32 3.30 -5.86 30.62
N SER A 33 4.64 -5.81 30.52
CA SER A 33 5.30 -4.71 29.84
C SER A 33 4.56 -4.56 28.51
N ARG A 34 4.01 -3.37 28.25
CA ARG A 34 3.25 -3.13 27.02
C ARG A 34 4.10 -3.61 25.86
N LEU A 35 3.68 -4.69 25.19
CA LEU A 35 4.40 -5.27 24.07
C LEU A 35 4.50 -4.19 22.98
N ARG A 36 5.69 -3.64 22.78
CA ARG A 36 5.96 -2.67 21.70
C ARG A 36 6.39 -3.44 20.46
N ALA A 37 5.49 -4.27 19.93
CA ALA A 37 5.70 -4.92 18.64
C ALA A 37 5.43 -3.93 17.50
N LYS A 38 6.22 -4.04 16.44
CA LYS A 38 6.02 -3.34 15.16
C LYS A 38 6.23 -4.36 14.04
N TYR A 39 5.59 -4.11 12.90
CA TYR A 39 5.90 -4.85 11.68
C TYR A 39 7.25 -4.36 11.14
N ASP A 40 8.23 -5.25 11.06
CA ASP A 40 9.57 -4.94 10.56
C ASP A 40 9.51 -4.40 9.12
N ALA A 41 8.67 -5.02 8.27
CA ALA A 41 8.46 -4.61 6.89
C ALA A 41 7.86 -3.20 6.73
N ALA A 42 7.13 -2.69 7.73
CA ALA A 42 6.56 -1.34 7.72
C ALA A 42 7.46 -0.30 8.40
N ASN A 43 8.63 -0.72 8.89
CA ASN A 43 9.56 0.17 9.57
C ASN A 43 10.43 0.91 8.55
N THR A 44 10.47 2.25 8.63
CA THR A 44 11.36 3.08 7.80
C THR A 44 12.63 3.41 8.58
N THR A 45 13.77 2.95 8.06
CA THR A 45 15.12 3.19 8.59
C THR A 45 15.93 4.04 7.60
N LEU A 46 17.08 4.57 8.02
CA LEU A 46 17.94 5.35 7.11
C LEU A 46 18.38 4.55 5.87
N ASP A 47 18.58 3.24 6.03
CA ASP A 47 19.02 2.35 4.95
C ASP A 47 17.92 2.11 3.92
N ASN A 48 16.65 2.06 4.34
CA ASN A 48 15.52 1.76 3.46
C ASN A 48 14.70 3.00 3.03
N LEU A 49 15.00 4.19 3.57
CA LEU A 49 14.26 5.42 3.29
C LEU A 49 14.24 5.76 1.79
N LYS A 50 15.37 5.61 1.10
CA LYS A 50 15.43 5.83 -0.36
C LYS A 50 14.62 4.79 -1.12
N HIS A 51 14.64 3.54 -0.66
CA HIS A 51 13.92 2.44 -1.29
C HIS A 51 12.40 2.67 -1.22
N TRP A 52 11.89 3.04 -0.05
CA TRP A 52 10.46 3.30 0.17
C TRP A 52 10.01 4.72 -0.17
N SER A 53 10.91 5.61 -0.63
CA SER A 53 10.59 7.03 -0.89
C SER A 53 9.46 7.27 -1.89
N ARG A 54 9.16 6.29 -2.76
CA ARG A 54 8.08 6.35 -3.75
C ARG A 54 6.92 5.41 -3.43
N ALA A 55 6.92 4.76 -2.27
CA ALA A 55 5.80 3.96 -1.81
C ALA A 55 4.74 4.91 -1.24
N ASP A 56 3.75 5.22 -2.07
CA ASP A 56 2.59 6.03 -1.69
C ASP A 56 1.30 5.19 -1.75
N GLY A 57 0.21 5.79 -1.29
CA GLY A 57 -1.12 5.17 -1.35
C GLY A 57 -1.89 5.52 -2.62
N LEU A 58 -1.23 6.05 -3.66
CA LEU A 58 -1.93 6.50 -4.86
C LEU A 58 -2.32 5.31 -5.74
N SER A 59 -3.50 5.40 -6.32
CA SER A 59 -3.85 4.54 -7.46
C SER A 59 -3.02 4.94 -8.69
N ALA A 60 -2.86 4.04 -9.66
CA ALA A 60 -2.12 4.31 -10.89
C ALA A 60 -2.61 5.58 -11.61
N THR A 61 -3.92 5.82 -11.62
CA THR A 61 -4.53 7.02 -12.22
C THR A 61 -4.19 8.28 -11.44
N ALA A 62 -4.21 8.24 -10.10
CA ALA A 62 -3.91 9.38 -9.25
C ALA A 62 -2.43 9.78 -9.32
N ALA A 63 -1.54 8.78 -9.32
CA ALA A 63 -0.09 9.00 -9.51
C ALA A 63 0.23 9.60 -10.89
N ASN A 64 -0.56 9.25 -11.91
CA ASN A 64 -0.38 9.75 -13.28
C ASN A 64 -1.20 11.02 -13.56
N SER A 65 -1.12 12.02 -12.67
CA SER A 65 -1.87 13.28 -12.80
C SER A 65 -1.50 14.09 -14.06
N PRO A 66 -2.33 15.05 -14.51
CA PRO A 66 -2.03 15.87 -15.70
C PRO A 66 -0.66 16.57 -15.66
N ASP A 67 -0.27 17.10 -14.50
CA ASP A 67 1.01 17.79 -14.32
C ASP A 67 2.21 16.83 -14.34
N VAL A 68 2.05 15.64 -13.75
CA VAL A 68 3.06 14.57 -13.84
C VAL A 68 3.25 14.17 -15.30
N ARG A 69 2.16 13.93 -16.04
CA ARG A 69 2.22 13.61 -17.48
C ARG A 69 2.88 14.71 -18.31
N ARG A 70 2.59 15.98 -18.00
CA ARG A 70 3.25 17.13 -18.66
C ARG A 70 4.76 17.10 -18.41
N THR A 71 5.16 16.90 -17.16
CA THR A 71 6.57 16.84 -16.78
C THR A 71 7.29 15.69 -17.47
N LEU A 72 6.69 14.49 -17.48
CA LEU A 72 7.25 13.32 -18.16
C LEU A 72 7.42 13.58 -19.65
N ARG A 73 6.40 14.09 -20.35
CA ARG A 73 6.49 14.42 -21.77
C ARG A 73 7.61 15.42 -22.07
N ASN A 74 7.72 16.48 -21.28
CA ASN A 74 8.75 17.51 -21.49
C ASN A 74 10.16 16.92 -21.33
N ARG A 75 10.38 16.11 -20.29
CA ARG A 75 11.67 15.45 -20.03
C ARG A 75 11.99 14.41 -21.08
N SER A 76 11.04 13.54 -21.42
CA SER A 76 11.21 12.52 -22.46
C SER A 76 11.57 13.14 -23.81
N ARG A 77 10.92 14.26 -24.20
CA ARG A 77 11.27 14.97 -25.45
C ARG A 77 12.71 15.48 -25.44
N TYR A 78 13.16 16.04 -24.31
CA TYR A 78 14.54 16.49 -24.17
C TYR A 78 15.53 15.32 -24.27
N GLU A 79 15.29 14.22 -23.55
CA GLU A 79 16.17 13.05 -23.59
C GLU A 79 16.24 12.41 -24.98
N VAL A 80 15.09 12.24 -25.64
CA VAL A 80 15.02 11.66 -26.99
C VAL A 80 15.73 12.55 -28.01
N ALA A 81 15.68 13.86 -27.87
CA ALA A 81 16.38 14.78 -28.78
C ALA A 81 17.90 14.75 -28.60
N ASN A 82 18.40 14.46 -27.40
CA ASN A 82 19.83 14.50 -27.07
C ASN A 82 20.53 13.13 -27.11
N ASN A 83 19.78 12.03 -27.19
CA ASN A 83 20.33 10.68 -27.21
C ASN A 83 19.90 9.91 -28.46
N SER A 84 20.84 9.63 -29.37
CA SER A 84 20.58 8.93 -30.63
C SER A 84 20.05 7.51 -30.45
N TYR A 85 20.44 6.80 -29.39
CA TYR A 85 19.88 5.48 -29.07
C TYR A 85 18.41 5.58 -28.67
N ALA A 86 18.09 6.52 -27.78
CA ALA A 86 16.71 6.76 -27.36
C ALA A 86 15.83 7.20 -28.54
N ARG A 87 16.38 8.04 -29.44
CA ARG A 87 15.72 8.44 -30.68
C ARG A 87 15.43 7.24 -31.58
N GLY A 88 16.41 6.37 -31.80
CA GLY A 88 16.24 5.17 -32.62
C GLY A 88 15.13 4.26 -32.09
N ILE A 89 15.19 3.90 -30.80
CA ILE A 89 14.19 3.04 -30.14
C ILE A 89 12.80 3.66 -30.20
N THR A 90 12.68 4.95 -29.89
CA THR A 90 11.40 5.66 -29.89
C THR A 90 10.80 5.71 -31.29
N LEU A 91 11.62 5.95 -32.33
CA LEU A 91 11.15 6.01 -33.71
C LEU A 91 10.68 4.65 -34.22
N THR A 92 11.38 3.56 -33.90
CA THR A 92 10.93 2.21 -34.21
C THR A 92 9.54 1.95 -33.63
N LEU A 93 9.37 2.19 -32.32
CA LEU A 93 8.09 1.97 -31.66
C LEU A 93 6.98 2.89 -32.20
N ALA A 94 7.31 4.15 -32.51
CA ALA A 94 6.34 5.08 -33.07
C ALA A 94 5.86 4.61 -34.45
N ASN A 95 6.78 4.15 -35.30
CA ASN A 95 6.45 3.63 -36.63
C ASN A 95 5.63 2.33 -36.53
N ASP A 96 5.94 1.44 -35.60
CA ASP A 96 5.21 0.18 -35.43
C ASP A 96 3.81 0.37 -34.84
N VAL A 97 3.64 1.31 -33.91
CA VAL A 97 2.38 1.53 -33.19
C VAL A 97 1.45 2.47 -33.94
N VAL A 98 1.97 3.58 -34.47
CA VAL A 98 1.17 4.63 -35.14
C VAL A 98 1.15 4.42 -36.65
N GLY A 99 2.23 3.92 -37.24
CA GLY A 99 2.34 3.69 -38.68
C GLY A 99 2.15 4.98 -39.48
N THR A 100 1.22 4.95 -40.45
CA THR A 100 0.91 6.09 -41.32
C THR A 100 0.01 7.15 -40.67
N GLY A 101 -0.33 7.01 -39.38
CA GLY A 101 -1.23 7.94 -38.69
C GLY A 101 -2.72 7.58 -38.82
N PRO A 102 -3.60 8.45 -38.27
CA PRO A 102 -5.03 8.19 -38.19
C PRO A 102 -5.68 8.19 -39.57
N ARG A 103 -6.55 7.20 -39.83
CA ARG A 103 -7.38 7.13 -41.04
C ARG A 103 -8.83 7.36 -40.68
N LEU A 104 -9.46 8.34 -41.34
CA LEU A 104 -10.90 8.56 -41.21
C LEU A 104 -11.63 7.47 -42.00
N GLN A 105 -12.64 6.87 -41.38
CA GLN A 105 -13.55 5.93 -42.03
C GLN A 105 -14.99 6.38 -41.78
N MET A 106 -15.69 6.69 -42.86
CA MET A 106 -17.08 7.12 -42.85
C MET A 106 -18.01 5.92 -43.11
N LEU A 107 -19.03 5.76 -42.27
CA LEU A 107 -19.94 4.60 -42.29
C LEU A 107 -21.39 5.02 -42.54
N THR A 108 -21.61 6.03 -43.39
CA THR A 108 -22.97 6.45 -43.78
C THR A 108 -23.49 5.59 -44.94
N ALA A 109 -24.78 5.68 -45.24
CA ALA A 109 -25.39 4.96 -46.36
C ALA A 109 -25.00 5.52 -47.75
N ASP A 110 -24.36 6.68 -47.83
CA ASP A 110 -23.90 7.31 -49.07
C ASP A 110 -22.39 7.12 -49.26
N ASP A 111 -22.02 6.12 -50.05
CA ASP A 111 -20.63 5.79 -50.35
C ASP A 111 -19.89 6.92 -51.07
N ALA A 112 -20.58 7.74 -51.88
CA ALA A 112 -19.95 8.83 -52.61
C ALA A 112 -19.57 9.97 -51.66
N ALA A 113 -20.49 10.33 -50.76
CA ALA A 113 -20.22 11.31 -49.72
C ALA A 113 -19.11 10.83 -48.77
N ASN A 114 -19.12 9.55 -48.37
CA ASN A 114 -18.08 8.95 -47.53
C ASN A 114 -16.69 9.13 -48.16
N ARG A 115 -16.51 8.71 -49.42
CA ARG A 115 -15.23 8.81 -50.13
C ARG A 115 -14.77 10.25 -50.32
N PHE A 116 -15.69 11.16 -50.61
CA PHE A 116 -15.38 12.57 -50.75
C PHE A 116 -14.80 13.13 -49.45
N VAL A 117 -15.48 12.92 -48.32
CA VAL A 117 -15.03 13.40 -47.01
C VAL A 117 -13.70 12.77 -46.60
N GLU A 118 -13.52 11.48 -46.81
CA GLU A 118 -12.26 10.78 -46.52
C GLU A 118 -11.09 11.33 -47.35
N ALA A 119 -11.31 11.63 -48.63
CA ALA A 119 -10.30 12.23 -49.51
C ALA A 119 -9.95 13.67 -49.09
N GLU A 120 -10.95 14.50 -48.80
CA GLU A 120 -10.73 15.86 -48.31
C GLU A 120 -10.03 15.89 -46.96
N PHE A 121 -10.37 14.95 -46.06
CA PHE A 121 -9.66 14.79 -44.79
C PHE A 121 -8.19 14.41 -45.00
N PHE A 122 -7.90 13.49 -45.93
CA PHE A 122 -6.52 13.13 -46.26
C PHE A 122 -5.75 14.31 -46.86
N ALA A 123 -6.35 15.05 -47.80
CA ALA A 123 -5.75 16.24 -48.38
C ALA A 123 -5.46 17.33 -47.35
N TRP A 124 -6.38 17.54 -46.39
CA TRP A 124 -6.17 18.46 -45.28
C TRP A 124 -5.03 18.02 -44.35
N CYS A 125 -4.95 16.72 -44.03
CA CYS A 125 -3.86 16.16 -43.21
C CYS A 125 -2.48 16.41 -43.86
N GLU A 126 -2.35 16.21 -45.17
CA GLU A 126 -1.11 16.50 -45.91
C GLU A 126 -0.79 18.00 -45.95
N ALA A 127 -1.80 18.87 -45.99
CA ALA A 127 -1.60 20.32 -46.03
C ALA A 127 -1.17 20.93 -44.69
N VAL A 128 -1.53 20.31 -43.57
CA VAL A 128 -1.30 20.85 -42.21
C VAL A 128 -0.19 20.11 -41.46
N GLY A 129 0.10 18.85 -41.81
CA GLY A 129 1.15 18.02 -41.23
C GLY A 129 2.57 18.50 -41.56
#